data_AF-A0A941MUZ7-F1
#
_entry.id   AF-A0A941MUZ7-F1
#
_cell.length_a   1.000
_cell.length_b   1.000
_cell.length_c   1.000
_cell.angle_alpha   90.00
_cell.angle_beta   90.00
_cell.angle_gamma   90.00
#
_symmetry.space_group_name_H-M   'P 1'
#
loop_
_entity.id
_entity.type
_entity.pdbx_description
1 polymer ?
#
loop_
_entity_poly.entity_id
_entity_poly.type
_entity_poly.pdbx_seq_one_letter_code
_entity_poly.pdbx_strand_id
1 'polypeptide(L)'
;MVVRSVVCFVLVLCAWGTAREALSQTRGRSSKRPRDVASFRKQYAELHEKYANSLLELAKVCEEKGLADAAAQVRAYAEPVDTTELRLLPLPREVAPSIKPDADPDERYWRSQLKNRQQDYAKDLYALSRKALQNDHVSFALDLVREIPLHDGDHIAARRILGFVRSGDEWISAFEKEMRRQKKVWTDEF
;
A
#
# COMPACT_ATOMS: atom_id res chain seq x y z
N MET A 1 -47.58 77.12 -15.16
CA MET A 1 -47.34 78.48 -14.63
C MET A 1 -46.13 78.41 -13.69
N VAL A 2 -45.09 79.22 -13.98
CA VAL A 2 -43.99 79.72 -13.12
C VAL A 2 -43.11 78.67 -12.42
N VAL A 3 -41.91 78.26 -12.89
CA VAL A 3 -40.60 78.94 -13.09
C VAL A 3 -39.76 79.12 -11.81
N ARG A 4 -38.49 78.64 -11.90
CA ARG A 4 -37.20 79.05 -11.25
C ARG A 4 -36.56 77.93 -10.41
N SER A 5 -35.46 77.28 -10.83
CA SER A 5 -34.05 77.77 -10.95
C SER A 5 -33.48 78.20 -9.58
N VAL A 6 -32.35 77.72 -9.05
CA VAL A 6 -30.93 77.90 -9.47
C VAL A 6 -30.07 77.06 -8.48
N VAL A 7 -29.25 76.10 -8.93
CA VAL A 7 -27.76 76.07 -9.06
C VAL A 7 -26.92 76.08 -7.76
N CYS A 8 -25.83 75.29 -7.82
CA CYS A 8 -24.57 75.35 -7.04
C CYS A 8 -24.59 74.69 -5.64
N PHE A 9 -23.61 73.90 -5.19
CA PHE A 9 -22.17 74.06 -5.32
C PHE A 9 -21.43 72.71 -5.11
N VAL A 10 -20.23 72.64 -5.69
CA VAL A 10 -19.23 71.56 -5.72
C VAL A 10 -18.60 71.29 -4.34
N LEU A 11 -17.90 70.15 -4.20
CA LEU A 11 -16.75 69.82 -3.32
C LEU A 11 -17.06 68.70 -2.30
N VAL A 12 -16.19 67.75 -1.97
CA VAL A 12 -14.93 67.21 -2.50
C VAL A 12 -14.62 65.99 -1.60
N LEU A 13 -13.96 64.97 -2.17
CA LEU A 13 -13.13 63.92 -1.54
C LEU A 13 -13.43 63.48 -0.09
N CYS A 14 -13.62 62.16 0.09
CA CYS A 14 -12.63 61.36 0.82
C CYS A 14 -12.88 59.86 0.61
N ALA A 15 -11.91 59.23 -0.05
CA ALA A 15 -11.80 57.80 -0.22
C ALA A 15 -11.63 57.11 1.14
N TRP A 16 -12.58 56.26 1.52
CA TRP A 16 -12.35 55.26 2.58
C TRP A 16 -12.13 53.91 1.89
N GLY A 17 -10.90 53.75 1.40
CA GLY A 17 -10.35 52.44 1.09
C GLY A 17 -10.20 51.67 2.40
N THR A 18 -11.07 50.70 2.62
CA THR A 18 -10.86 49.70 3.66
C THR A 18 -9.76 48.76 3.18
N ALA A 19 -8.53 49.09 3.54
CA ALA A 19 -7.40 48.18 3.47
C ALA A 19 -7.74 46.94 4.32
N ARG A 20 -8.16 45.87 3.65
CA ARG A 20 -8.14 44.52 4.23
C ARG A 20 -6.68 44.14 4.41
N GLU A 21 -6.16 44.34 5.61
CA GLU A 21 -4.91 43.74 6.06
C GLU A 21 -5.04 42.23 5.96
N ALA A 22 -4.55 41.69 4.85
CA ALA A 22 -4.26 40.28 4.73
C ALA A 22 -3.08 39.99 5.66
N LEU A 23 -3.39 39.66 6.91
CA LEU A 23 -2.47 38.95 7.79
C LEU A 23 -2.17 37.61 7.13
N SER A 24 -1.11 37.57 6.31
CA SER A 24 -0.48 36.34 5.88
C SER A 24 0.01 35.65 7.14
N GLN A 25 -0.78 34.71 7.66
CA GLN A 25 -0.30 33.77 8.66
C GLN A 25 0.88 33.02 8.03
N THR A 26 2.09 33.47 8.36
CA THR A 26 3.28 32.65 8.31
C THR A 26 3.01 31.45 9.20
N ARG A 27 2.46 30.38 8.60
CA ARG A 27 2.40 29.06 9.22
C ARG A 27 3.82 28.76 9.67
N GLY A 28 4.04 28.85 10.98
CA GLY A 28 5.29 28.43 11.58
C GLY A 28 5.60 27.04 11.04
N ARG A 29 6.76 26.91 10.39
CA ARG A 29 7.40 25.62 10.19
C ARG A 29 7.55 25.04 11.60
N SER A 30 6.58 24.24 12.02
CA SER A 30 6.74 23.33 13.14
C SER A 30 8.06 22.61 12.87
N SER A 31 9.04 22.84 13.73
CA SER A 31 10.25 22.04 13.78
C SER A 31 9.81 20.63 14.13
N LYS A 32 9.44 19.86 13.09
CA LYS A 32 9.06 18.45 13.24
C LYS A 32 10.23 17.79 13.95
N ARG A 33 9.99 17.36 15.20
CA ARG A 33 10.87 16.42 15.90
C ARG A 33 11.25 15.33 14.90
N PRO A 34 12.50 14.84 14.89
CA PRO A 34 12.88 13.73 14.02
C PRO A 34 11.81 12.63 14.17
N ARG A 35 11.16 12.34 13.05
CA ARG A 35 10.01 11.42 12.98
C ARG A 35 10.54 10.04 13.36
N ASP A 36 10.32 9.64 14.61
CA ASP A 36 10.82 8.37 15.11
C ASP A 36 10.01 7.20 14.54
N VAL A 37 10.63 6.45 13.65
CA VAL A 37 10.03 5.26 13.02
C VAL A 37 10.15 4.02 13.90
N ALA A 38 10.89 4.08 15.02
CA ALA A 38 11.19 2.91 15.85
C ALA A 38 9.93 2.22 16.38
N SER A 39 8.90 2.99 16.76
CA SER A 39 7.61 2.43 17.21
C SER A 39 6.91 1.60 16.13
N PHE A 40 7.00 1.99 14.87
CA PHE A 40 6.45 1.24 13.74
C PHE A 40 7.30 0.02 13.40
N ARG A 41 8.64 0.12 13.51
CA ARG A 41 9.54 -1.03 13.34
C ARG A 41 9.29 -2.10 14.42
N LYS A 42 9.04 -1.68 15.65
CA LYS A 42 8.66 -2.59 16.74
C LYS A 42 7.34 -3.30 16.44
N GLN A 43 6.30 -2.56 16.05
CA GLN A 43 5.02 -3.16 15.66
C GLN A 43 5.17 -4.13 14.49
N TYR A 44 5.99 -3.81 13.49
CA TYR A 44 6.30 -4.73 12.39
C TYR A 44 6.97 -6.01 12.89
N ALA A 45 7.97 -5.90 13.76
CA ALA A 45 8.64 -7.06 14.35
C ALA A 45 7.67 -7.96 15.14
N GLU A 46 6.78 -7.36 15.94
CA GLU A 46 5.74 -8.08 16.69
C GLU A 46 4.75 -8.80 15.75
N LEU A 47 4.32 -8.15 14.65
CA LEU A 47 3.45 -8.77 13.64
C LEU A 47 4.16 -9.93 12.95
N HIS A 48 5.42 -9.75 12.56
CA HIS A 48 6.21 -10.79 11.91
C HIS A 48 6.44 -11.98 12.84
N GLU A 49 6.81 -11.76 14.09
CA GLU A 49 6.99 -12.83 15.08
C GLU A 49 5.71 -13.64 15.28
N LYS A 50 4.56 -12.97 15.42
CA LYS A 50 3.25 -13.64 15.50
C LYS A 50 2.96 -14.49 14.26
N TYR A 51 3.24 -13.95 13.07
CA TYR A 51 3.06 -14.66 11.81
C TYR A 51 3.98 -15.89 11.71
N ALA A 52 5.28 -15.71 11.95
CA ALA A 52 6.27 -16.77 11.95
C ALA A 52 5.90 -17.90 12.91
N ASN A 53 5.51 -17.58 14.14
CA ASN A 53 5.05 -18.57 15.12
C ASN A 53 3.82 -19.36 14.61
N SER A 54 2.85 -18.68 13.99
CA SER A 54 1.67 -19.34 13.42
C SER A 54 1.98 -20.28 12.25
N LEU A 55 3.06 -20.01 11.52
CA LEU A 55 3.57 -20.89 10.47
C LEU A 55 4.34 -22.08 11.05
N LEU A 56 5.14 -21.86 12.09
CA LEU A 56 5.83 -22.95 12.78
C LEU A 56 4.86 -23.96 13.39
N GLU A 57 3.71 -23.50 13.91
CA GLU A 57 2.61 -24.38 14.34
C GLU A 57 2.04 -25.20 13.18
N LEU A 58 1.80 -24.57 12.01
CA LEU A 58 1.32 -25.27 10.83
C LEU A 58 2.35 -26.28 10.29
N ALA A 59 3.64 -25.93 10.33
CA ALA A 59 4.73 -26.83 9.94
C ALA A 59 4.76 -28.09 10.82
N LYS A 60 4.59 -27.95 12.14
CA LYS A 60 4.48 -29.10 13.06
C LYS A 60 3.31 -30.01 12.69
N VAL A 61 2.14 -29.45 12.38
CA VAL A 61 0.97 -30.23 11.91
C VAL A 61 1.27 -30.98 10.61
N CYS A 62 2.05 -30.39 9.70
CA CYS A 62 2.49 -31.07 8.48
C CYS A 62 3.43 -32.24 8.79
N GLU A 63 4.36 -32.09 9.74
CA GLU A 63 5.28 -33.16 10.16
C GLU A 63 4.57 -34.32 10.84
N GLU A 64 3.62 -34.03 11.73
CA GLU A 64 2.79 -35.05 12.39
C GLU A 64 1.98 -35.89 11.39
N LYS A 65 1.68 -35.31 10.23
CA LYS A 65 1.01 -35.98 9.09
C LYS A 65 1.98 -36.65 8.11
N GLY A 66 3.29 -36.62 8.38
CA GLY A 66 4.32 -37.19 7.50
C GLY A 66 4.63 -36.36 6.25
N LEU A 67 4.21 -35.10 6.20
CA LEU A 67 4.40 -34.19 5.06
C LEU A 67 5.66 -33.31 5.26
N ALA A 68 6.84 -33.93 5.24
CA ALA A 68 8.11 -33.24 5.51
C ALA A 68 8.39 -32.07 4.54
N ASP A 69 8.14 -32.26 3.24
CA ASP A 69 8.35 -31.22 2.22
C ASP A 69 7.41 -30.03 2.43
N ALA A 70 6.16 -30.28 2.84
CA ALA A 70 5.21 -29.22 3.15
C ALA A 70 5.65 -28.43 4.40
N ALA A 71 6.13 -29.13 5.43
CA ALA A 71 6.66 -28.48 6.63
C ALA A 71 7.87 -27.58 6.31
N ALA A 72 8.78 -28.04 5.46
CA ALA A 72 9.92 -27.25 5.00
C ALA A 72 9.47 -26.00 4.21
N GLN A 73 8.51 -26.16 3.29
CA GLN A 73 7.93 -25.02 2.56
C GLN A 73 7.29 -24.00 3.50
N VAL A 74 6.50 -24.44 4.46
CA VAL A 74 5.84 -23.54 5.43
C VAL A 74 6.88 -22.79 6.29
N ARG A 75 7.97 -23.44 6.67
CA ARG A 75 9.07 -22.80 7.42
C ARG A 75 9.79 -21.71 6.63
N ALA A 76 10.00 -21.92 5.33
CA ALA A 76 10.63 -20.91 4.48
C ALA A 76 9.84 -19.59 4.48
N TYR A 77 8.50 -19.63 4.55
CA TYR A 77 7.67 -18.43 4.66
C TYR A 77 7.75 -17.72 6.03
N ALA A 78 8.27 -18.39 7.06
CA ALA A 78 8.43 -17.79 8.39
C ALA A 78 9.70 -16.93 8.49
N GLU A 79 10.58 -16.97 7.49
CA GLU A 79 11.79 -16.16 7.47
C GLU A 79 11.45 -14.68 7.22
N PRO A 80 12.12 -13.74 7.92
CA PRO A 80 11.91 -12.32 7.70
C PRO A 80 12.40 -11.91 6.31
N VAL A 81 11.63 -11.06 5.64
CA VAL A 81 12.01 -10.52 4.34
C VAL A 81 13.11 -9.48 4.49
N ASP A 82 14.14 -9.56 3.65
CA ASP A 82 15.17 -8.53 3.59
C ASP A 82 14.61 -7.23 2.97
N THR A 83 14.44 -6.22 3.83
CA THR A 83 13.94 -4.90 3.44
C THR A 83 14.82 -4.16 2.43
N THR A 84 16.10 -4.52 2.32
CA THR A 84 17.02 -3.93 1.33
C THR A 84 16.76 -4.47 -0.07
N GLU A 85 16.37 -5.74 -0.17
CA GLU A 85 16.07 -6.42 -1.43
C GLU A 85 14.64 -6.18 -1.93
N LEU A 86 13.69 -5.87 -1.03
CA LEU A 86 12.28 -5.55 -1.37
C LEU A 86 12.13 -4.54 -2.52
N ARG A 87 13.08 -3.62 -2.65
CA ARG A 87 13.04 -2.58 -3.69
C ARG A 87 13.47 -3.08 -5.07
N LEU A 88 14.23 -4.17 -5.10
CA LEU A 88 14.86 -4.75 -6.29
C LEU A 88 14.08 -5.95 -6.83
N LEU A 89 13.34 -6.65 -5.96
CA LEU A 89 12.59 -7.83 -6.36
C LEU A 89 11.41 -7.47 -7.29
N PRO A 90 11.29 -8.13 -8.45
CA PRO A 90 10.09 -8.01 -9.27
C PRO A 90 8.90 -8.63 -8.54
N LEU A 91 7.74 -8.00 -8.64
CA LEU A 91 6.52 -8.53 -8.04
C LEU A 91 6.01 -9.72 -8.87
N PRO A 92 5.43 -10.76 -8.23
CA PRO A 92 4.79 -11.86 -8.94
C PRO A 92 3.76 -11.33 -9.94
N ARG A 93 3.83 -11.79 -11.18
CA ARG A 93 2.96 -11.29 -12.25
C ARG A 93 1.64 -12.06 -12.33
N GLU A 94 1.68 -13.35 -12.08
CA GLU A 94 0.52 -14.23 -12.15
C GLU A 94 -0.36 -14.06 -10.91
N VAL A 95 -1.68 -14.17 -11.12
CA VAL A 95 -2.67 -14.31 -10.05
C VAL A 95 -2.45 -15.65 -9.35
N ALA A 96 -2.56 -15.67 -8.02
CA ALA A 96 -2.27 -16.88 -7.27
C ALA A 96 -3.22 -18.02 -7.70
N PRO A 97 -2.70 -19.20 -8.08
CA PRO A 97 -3.53 -20.29 -8.54
C PRO A 97 -4.47 -20.77 -7.42
N SER A 98 -5.69 -21.15 -7.79
CA SER A 98 -6.61 -21.81 -6.86
C SER A 98 -6.05 -23.16 -6.42
N ILE A 99 -6.26 -23.53 -5.17
CA ILE A 99 -5.93 -24.88 -4.67
C ILE A 99 -6.74 -25.88 -5.50
N LYS A 100 -6.05 -26.87 -6.07
CA LYS A 100 -6.69 -27.88 -6.93
C LYS A 100 -7.74 -28.66 -6.12
N PRO A 101 -8.97 -28.85 -6.64
CA PRO A 101 -10.02 -29.58 -5.93
C PRO A 101 -9.63 -31.06 -5.73
N ASP A 102 -8.87 -31.62 -6.67
CA ASP A 102 -8.47 -33.04 -6.67
C ASP A 102 -7.19 -33.32 -5.86
N ALA A 103 -6.62 -32.31 -5.19
CA ALA A 103 -5.46 -32.52 -4.33
C ALA A 103 -5.81 -33.37 -3.10
N ASP A 104 -4.80 -34.02 -2.53
CA ASP A 104 -4.94 -34.83 -1.32
C ASP A 104 -5.61 -34.02 -0.18
N PRO A 105 -6.49 -34.62 0.64
CA PRO A 105 -7.17 -33.90 1.71
C PRO A 105 -6.23 -33.16 2.67
N ASP A 106 -5.10 -33.77 3.03
CA ASP A 106 -4.12 -33.15 3.92
C ASP A 106 -3.35 -32.05 3.20
N GLU A 107 -3.06 -32.22 1.90
CA GLU A 107 -2.47 -31.18 1.07
C GLU A 107 -3.37 -29.94 0.96
N ARG A 108 -4.65 -30.15 0.65
CA ARG A 108 -5.65 -29.07 0.58
C ARG A 108 -5.76 -28.34 1.91
N TYR A 109 -5.74 -29.08 3.02
CA TYR A 109 -5.82 -28.51 4.35
C TYR A 109 -4.65 -27.55 4.62
N TRP A 110 -3.40 -28.01 4.52
CA TRP A 110 -2.27 -27.14 4.87
C TRP A 110 -2.12 -25.97 3.90
N ARG A 111 -2.38 -26.16 2.60
CA ARG A 111 -2.34 -25.05 1.62
C ARG A 111 -3.38 -23.98 1.92
N SER A 112 -4.59 -24.39 2.29
CA SER A 112 -5.64 -23.44 2.69
C SER A 112 -5.25 -22.70 3.97
N GLN A 113 -4.68 -23.41 4.94
CA GLN A 113 -4.23 -22.83 6.21
C GLN A 113 -3.07 -21.84 6.03
N LEU A 114 -2.12 -22.15 5.14
CA LEU A 114 -1.03 -21.25 4.76
C LEU A 114 -1.57 -19.99 4.08
N LYS A 115 -2.43 -20.17 3.06
CA LYS A 115 -3.04 -19.06 2.33
C LYS A 115 -3.77 -18.09 3.26
N ASN A 116 -4.57 -18.62 4.18
CA ASN A 116 -5.31 -17.78 5.14
C ASN A 116 -4.35 -16.96 6.03
N ARG A 117 -3.30 -17.58 6.57
CA ARG A 117 -2.29 -16.90 7.40
C ARG A 117 -1.55 -15.82 6.62
N GLN A 118 -1.16 -16.09 5.38
CA GLN A 118 -0.53 -15.13 4.48
C GLN A 118 -1.44 -13.91 4.21
N GLN A 119 -2.73 -14.17 3.93
CA GLN A 119 -3.70 -13.11 3.71
C GLN A 119 -3.95 -12.27 4.95
N ASP A 120 -4.02 -12.88 6.14
CA ASP A 120 -4.20 -12.15 7.39
C ASP A 120 -2.98 -11.31 7.73
N TYR A 121 -1.78 -11.84 7.55
CA TYR A 121 -0.54 -11.08 7.71
C TYR A 121 -0.46 -9.89 6.73
N ALA A 122 -0.81 -10.10 5.46
CA ALA A 122 -0.89 -9.04 4.46
C ALA A 122 -1.87 -7.92 4.85
N LYS A 123 -3.02 -8.26 5.42
CA LYS A 123 -3.99 -7.26 5.94
C LYS A 123 -3.40 -6.46 7.10
N ASP A 124 -2.70 -7.11 8.03
CA ASP A 124 -2.05 -6.46 9.17
C ASP A 124 -0.93 -5.51 8.71
N LEU A 125 -0.09 -5.95 7.76
CA LEU A 125 0.93 -5.11 7.11
C LEU A 125 0.29 -3.90 6.42
N TYR A 126 -0.81 -4.11 5.70
CA TYR A 126 -1.54 -3.03 5.06
C TYR A 126 -2.04 -2.01 6.10
N ALA A 127 -2.67 -2.47 7.19
CA ALA A 127 -3.12 -1.59 8.26
C ALA A 127 -1.96 -0.79 8.88
N LEU A 128 -0.81 -1.44 9.16
CA LEU A 128 0.38 -0.77 9.68
C LEU A 128 0.94 0.27 8.68
N SER A 129 0.94 -0.04 7.38
CA SER A 129 1.38 0.89 6.33
C SER A 129 0.53 2.17 6.31
N ARG A 130 -0.79 2.04 6.51
CA ARG A 130 -1.71 3.19 6.56
C ARG A 130 -1.43 4.06 7.78
N LYS A 131 -1.20 3.45 8.95
CA LYS A 131 -0.81 4.18 10.17
C LYS A 131 0.53 4.91 10.00
N ALA A 132 1.54 4.24 9.44
CA ALA A 132 2.83 4.84 9.15
C ALA A 132 2.72 6.03 8.18
N LEU A 133 1.90 5.90 7.13
CA LEU A 133 1.64 6.96 6.17
C LEU A 133 0.96 8.18 6.81
N GLN A 134 -0.03 7.96 7.68
CA GLN A 134 -0.71 9.03 8.44
C GLN A 134 0.25 9.81 9.36
N ASN A 135 1.36 9.20 9.76
CA ASN A 135 2.41 9.81 10.58
C ASN A 135 3.62 10.28 9.75
N ASP A 136 3.43 10.46 8.44
CA ASP A 136 4.43 10.89 7.47
C ASP A 136 5.67 9.97 7.34
N HIS A 137 5.57 8.68 7.67
CA HIS A 137 6.65 7.70 7.47
C HIS A 137 6.53 7.00 6.11
N VAL A 138 6.62 7.78 5.02
CA VAL A 138 6.32 7.30 3.65
C VAL A 138 7.22 6.15 3.21
N SER A 139 8.54 6.23 3.42
CA SER A 139 9.47 5.18 3.00
C SER A 139 9.16 3.85 3.69
N PHE A 140 8.90 3.88 5.00
CA PHE A 140 8.53 2.70 5.76
C PHE A 140 7.18 2.14 5.33
N ALA A 141 6.18 3.00 5.10
CA ALA A 141 4.88 2.57 4.58
C ALA A 141 5.01 1.91 3.20
N LEU A 142 5.88 2.43 2.32
CA LEU A 142 6.12 1.85 1.00
C LEU A 142 6.81 0.48 1.09
N ASP A 143 7.75 0.31 2.03
CA ASP A 143 8.42 -0.98 2.26
C ASP A 143 7.40 -2.06 2.66
N LEU A 144 6.50 -1.76 3.60
CA LEU A 144 5.41 -2.66 3.97
C LEU A 144 4.49 -2.98 2.79
N VAL A 145 4.15 -1.97 1.97
CA VAL A 145 3.31 -2.19 0.79
C VAL A 145 4.00 -3.10 -0.24
N ARG A 146 5.33 -3.01 -0.39
CA ARG A 146 6.11 -3.88 -1.30
C ARG A 146 6.25 -5.30 -0.80
N GLU A 147 6.21 -5.52 0.51
CA GLU A 147 6.25 -6.85 1.10
C GLU A 147 4.94 -7.62 0.90
N ILE A 148 3.79 -6.93 0.98
CA ILE A 148 2.47 -7.56 0.91
C ILE A 148 2.31 -8.55 -0.26
N PRO A 149 2.67 -8.23 -1.53
CA PRO A 149 2.52 -9.15 -2.65
C PRO A 149 3.40 -10.41 -2.60
N LEU A 150 4.41 -10.46 -1.73
CA LEU A 150 5.21 -11.66 -1.50
C LEU A 150 4.44 -12.72 -0.71
N HIS A 151 3.50 -12.26 0.15
CA HIS A 151 2.66 -13.13 0.97
C HIS A 151 1.26 -13.31 0.36
N ASP A 152 0.61 -12.20 -0.02
CA ASP A 152 -0.68 -12.18 -0.71
C ASP A 152 -0.53 -11.47 -2.06
N GLY A 153 -0.14 -12.25 -3.07
CA GLY A 153 0.04 -11.78 -4.43
C GLY A 153 -1.20 -11.13 -5.03
N ASP A 154 -2.40 -11.42 -4.54
CA ASP A 154 -3.66 -10.87 -5.05
C ASP A 154 -4.22 -9.72 -4.20
N HIS A 155 -3.45 -9.19 -3.26
CA HIS A 155 -3.87 -8.10 -2.39
C HIS A 155 -4.13 -6.80 -3.18
N ILE A 156 -5.40 -6.60 -3.55
CA ILE A 156 -5.86 -5.56 -4.50
C ILE A 156 -5.36 -4.17 -4.13
N ALA A 157 -5.44 -3.80 -2.84
CA ALA A 157 -5.05 -2.47 -2.39
C ALA A 157 -3.55 -2.22 -2.53
N ALA A 158 -2.72 -3.22 -2.23
CA ALA A 158 -1.26 -3.11 -2.36
C ALA A 158 -0.87 -3.04 -3.83
N ARG A 159 -1.45 -3.91 -4.68
CA ARG A 159 -1.26 -3.89 -6.14
C ARG A 159 -1.58 -2.52 -6.75
N ARG A 160 -2.72 -1.93 -6.36
CA ARG A 160 -3.12 -0.60 -6.84
C ARG A 160 -2.15 0.50 -6.42
N ILE A 161 -1.69 0.50 -5.16
CA ILE A 161 -0.69 1.47 -4.69
C ILE A 161 0.61 1.35 -5.50
N LEU A 162 1.00 0.12 -5.85
CA LEU A 162 2.19 -0.18 -6.65
C LEU A 162 1.99 0.06 -8.16
N GLY A 163 0.82 0.56 -8.59
CA GLY A 163 0.53 0.89 -9.99
C GLY A 163 0.09 -0.29 -10.86
N PHE A 164 -0.27 -1.43 -10.25
CA PHE A 164 -0.75 -2.62 -10.94
C PHE A 164 -2.27 -2.70 -11.00
N VAL A 165 -2.76 -3.28 -12.09
CA VAL A 165 -4.16 -3.56 -12.35
C VAL A 165 -4.31 -5.00 -12.81
N ARG A 166 -5.42 -5.65 -12.43
CA ARG A 166 -5.72 -7.00 -12.88
C ARG A 166 -6.19 -6.98 -14.34
N SER A 167 -5.67 -7.91 -15.13
CA SER A 167 -6.05 -8.16 -16.53
C SER A 167 -6.04 -9.66 -16.79
N GLY A 168 -7.21 -10.30 -16.72
CA GLY A 168 -7.32 -11.77 -16.76
C GLY A 168 -6.64 -12.39 -15.53
N ASP A 169 -5.69 -13.28 -15.78
CA ASP A 169 -4.91 -14.01 -14.75
C ASP A 169 -3.55 -13.36 -14.46
N GLU A 170 -3.36 -12.10 -14.88
CA GLU A 170 -2.13 -11.34 -14.63
C GLU A 170 -2.39 -10.02 -13.89
N TRP A 171 -1.41 -9.63 -13.09
CA TRP A 171 -1.20 -8.29 -12.58
C TRP A 171 -0.22 -7.55 -13.48
N ILE A 172 -0.70 -6.57 -14.22
CA ILE A 172 0.10 -5.78 -15.16
C ILE A 172 0.06 -4.30 -14.77
N SER A 173 1.03 -3.51 -15.26
CA SER A 173 0.97 -2.06 -15.06
C SER A 173 -0.22 -1.45 -15.81
N ALA A 174 -0.73 -0.32 -15.31
CA ALA A 174 -1.79 0.41 -16.00
C ALA A 174 -1.38 0.83 -17.43
N PHE A 175 -0.09 1.15 -17.63
CA PHE A 175 0.48 1.44 -18.93
C PHE A 175 0.44 0.22 -19.87
N GLU A 176 0.89 -0.94 -19.39
CA GLU A 176 0.88 -2.18 -20.18
C GLU A 176 -0.55 -2.56 -20.59
N LYS A 177 -1.51 -2.43 -19.67
CA LYS A 177 -2.93 -2.66 -19.98
C LYS A 177 -3.41 -1.79 -21.14
N GLU A 178 -3.02 -0.52 -21.14
CA GLU A 178 -3.37 0.43 -22.20
C GLU A 178 -2.68 0.08 -23.53
N MET A 179 -1.42 -0.33 -23.51
CA MET A 179 -0.70 -0.76 -24.73
C MET A 179 -1.35 -2.00 -25.35
N ARG A 180 -1.72 -3.01 -24.53
CA ARG A 180 -2.46 -4.19 -24.97
C ARG A 180 -3.80 -3.82 -25.60
N ARG A 181 -4.53 -2.87 -25.01
CA ARG A 181 -5.81 -2.35 -25.57
C ARG A 181 -5.61 -1.72 -26.95
N GLN A 182 -4.49 -1.04 -27.17
CA GLN A 182 -4.11 -0.43 -28.44
C GLN A 182 -3.49 -1.43 -29.44
N LYS A 183 -3.45 -2.74 -29.11
CA LYS A 183 -2.75 -3.77 -29.89
C LYS A 183 -1.27 -3.47 -30.15
N LYS A 184 -0.68 -2.63 -29.30
CA LYS A 184 0.76 -2.37 -29.29
C LYS A 184 1.40 -3.43 -28.41
N VAL A 185 1.87 -4.49 -29.05
CA VAL A 185 2.63 -5.55 -28.38
C VAL A 185 4.09 -5.11 -28.41
N TRP A 186 4.74 -5.19 -27.25
CA TRP A 186 6.19 -5.00 -27.19
C TRP A 186 6.87 -6.08 -28.04
N THR A 187 7.62 -5.67 -29.05
CA THR A 187 8.50 -6.52 -29.84
C THR A 187 9.93 -6.16 -29.48
N ASP A 188 10.82 -7.15 -29.33
CA ASP A 188 12.26 -6.89 -29.10
C ASP A 188 13.00 -6.45 -30.39
N GLU A 189 12.25 -6.21 -31.46
CA GLU A 189 12.72 -5.64 -32.72
C GLU A 189 12.67 -4.10 -32.66
N PHE A 190 13.82 -3.47 -32.84
CA PHE A 190 14.02 -2.01 -32.80
C PHE A 190 14.27 -1.43 -34.19
#